data_AF-A4TZS4-F1
#
_entry.id   AF-A4TZS4-F1
#
_cell.length_a   1.000
_cell.length_b   1.000
_cell.length_c   1.000
_cell.angle_alpha   90.00
_cell.angle_beta   90.00
_cell.angle_gamma   90.00
#
_symmetry.space_group_name_H-M   'P 1'
#
loop_
_entity.id
_entity.type
_entity.pdbx_description
1 polymer ?
#
loop_
_entity_poly.entity_id
_entity_poly.type
_entity_poly.pdbx_seq_one_letter_code
_entity_poly.pdbx_strand_id
1 'polypeptide(L)'
;MAGNPRRRGAQQSHGGQGGGWLRRRGPHRSRSLFTRATAPWGDGPHYHHIGLYGYRRDALRRFVGLRQGVLEKREKLEQLRALENGMRIDAALVDTIPLGVDTPADLDRAREMLKPAP
;
A
#
# COMPACT_ATOMS: atom_id res chain seq x y z
N MET A 1 -23.04 -16.12 15.04
CA MET A 1 -21.62 -15.84 15.35
C MET A 1 -20.77 -16.35 14.19
N ALA A 2 -20.22 -15.47 13.36
CA ALA A 2 -19.26 -15.83 12.33
C ALA A 2 -18.19 -14.74 12.31
N GLY A 3 -16.95 -15.12 12.65
CA GLY A 3 -15.82 -14.22 12.81
C GLY A 3 -15.40 -13.60 11.48
N ASN A 4 -15.13 -12.29 11.54
CA ASN A 4 -14.62 -11.47 10.44
C ASN A 4 -13.27 -12.02 9.94
N PRO A 5 -13.13 -12.41 8.66
CA PRO A 5 -11.85 -12.89 8.13
C PRO A 5 -10.86 -11.72 8.08
N ARG A 6 -9.69 -11.94 8.66
CA ARG A 6 -8.59 -10.98 8.82
C ARG A 6 -8.31 -10.27 7.48
N ARG A 7 -8.56 -8.95 7.45
CA ARG A 7 -8.17 -8.06 6.34
C ARG A 7 -6.64 -8.00 6.31
N ARG A 8 -6.04 -8.64 5.31
CA ARG A 8 -4.60 -8.55 5.07
C ARG A 8 -4.31 -7.22 4.37
N GLY A 9 -3.49 -6.39 5.01
CA GLY A 9 -2.97 -5.16 4.39
C GLY A 9 -1.89 -5.50 3.36
N ALA A 10 -1.64 -4.59 2.44
CA ALA A 10 -0.47 -4.67 1.56
C ALA A 10 0.40 -3.40 1.74
N GLN A 11 1.69 -3.59 2.00
CA GLN A 11 2.73 -2.57 2.17
C GLN A 11 3.69 -2.59 0.98
N GLN A 12 4.10 -1.44 0.46
CA GLN A 12 4.86 -1.38 -0.80
C GLN A 12 6.36 -1.18 -0.61
N SER A 13 7.17 -1.82 -1.45
CA SER A 13 8.63 -1.67 -1.45
C SER A 13 9.23 -1.82 -2.86
N HIS A 14 9.78 -0.75 -3.45
CA HIS A 14 10.38 -0.78 -4.80
C HIS A 14 11.90 -0.83 -4.75
N GLY A 15 12.49 -1.98 -5.08
CA GLY A 15 13.94 -2.14 -5.00
C GLY A 15 14.50 -3.37 -5.70
N GLY A 16 14.89 -3.21 -6.96
CA GLY A 16 15.85 -4.08 -7.63
C GLY A 16 17.29 -3.64 -7.38
N GLN A 17 17.98 -4.42 -6.54
CA GLN A 17 19.42 -4.73 -6.44
C GLN A 17 20.38 -3.71 -5.79
N GLY A 18 21.05 -4.18 -4.73
CA GLY A 18 22.20 -3.54 -4.06
C GLY A 18 22.03 -3.44 -2.53
N GLY A 19 22.63 -4.36 -1.77
CA GLY A 19 22.76 -4.30 -0.30
C GLY A 19 21.82 -5.23 0.48
N GLY A 20 22.40 -6.11 1.30
CA GLY A 20 21.74 -7.24 1.95
C GLY A 20 20.67 -6.87 2.98
N TRP A 21 19.43 -7.25 2.67
CA TRP A 21 18.42 -7.66 3.65
C TRP A 21 17.87 -8.98 3.14
N LEU A 22 17.79 -10.00 4.01
CA LEU A 22 17.38 -11.37 3.70
C LEU A 22 16.10 -11.39 2.85
N ARG A 23 16.29 -11.48 1.53
CA ARG A 23 15.22 -11.48 0.53
C ARG A 23 14.56 -12.86 0.58
N ARG A 24 13.53 -13.04 1.41
CA ARG A 24 12.47 -13.98 1.01
C ARG A 24 11.73 -13.35 -0.17
N ARG A 25 12.31 -13.50 -1.37
CA ARG A 25 11.52 -13.40 -2.61
C ARG A 25 10.56 -14.58 -2.57
N GLY A 26 9.35 -14.37 -2.07
CA GLY A 26 8.27 -15.31 -2.34
C GLY A 26 8.09 -15.44 -3.86
N PRO A 27 7.83 -16.64 -4.40
CA PRO A 27 7.78 -16.90 -5.84
C PRO A 27 6.57 -16.29 -6.56
N HIS A 28 5.62 -15.70 -5.84
CA HIS A 28 4.40 -15.14 -6.42
C HIS A 28 4.53 -13.65 -6.74
N ARG A 29 4.82 -13.34 -8.00
CA ARG A 29 4.55 -12.01 -8.57
C ARG A 29 3.06 -11.94 -8.91
N SER A 30 2.23 -11.52 -7.95
CA SER A 30 0.83 -11.23 -8.24
C SER A 30 0.71 -9.85 -8.89
N ARG A 31 -0.12 -9.74 -9.93
CA ARG A 31 -0.60 -8.45 -10.43
C ARG A 31 -1.85 -8.09 -9.65
N SER A 32 -1.87 -6.89 -9.06
CA SER A 32 -3.02 -6.38 -8.32
C SER A 32 -3.60 -5.18 -9.07
N LEU A 33 -4.93 -5.06 -9.04
CA LEU A 33 -5.66 -3.92 -9.56
C LEU A 33 -5.77 -2.85 -8.46
N PHE A 34 -5.53 -1.59 -8.82
CA PHE A 34 -5.83 -0.44 -7.96
C PHE A 34 -7.07 0.25 -8.50
N THR A 35 -8.13 0.31 -7.70
CA THR A 35 -9.39 1.01 -8.04
C THR A 35 -10.14 1.36 -6.76
N ARG A 36 -10.94 2.43 -6.82
CA ARG A 36 -11.91 2.77 -5.76
C ARG A 36 -13.24 2.06 -5.94
N ALA A 37 -13.48 1.46 -7.11
CA ALA A 37 -14.67 0.68 -7.36
C ALA A 37 -14.66 -0.62 -6.54
N THR A 38 -15.85 -1.17 -6.30
CA THR A 38 -16.01 -2.53 -5.75
C THR A 38 -15.62 -3.55 -6.81
N ALA A 39 -14.31 -3.77 -6.98
CA ALA A 39 -13.72 -4.64 -7.99
C ALA A 39 -12.39 -5.25 -7.48
N PRO A 40 -11.90 -6.35 -8.10
CA PRO A 40 -12.57 -7.15 -9.13
C PRO A 40 -13.79 -7.91 -8.57
N TRP A 41 -14.70 -8.32 -9.44
CA TRP A 41 -15.83 -9.18 -9.06
C TRP A 41 -15.46 -10.66 -9.18
N GLY A 42 -16.21 -11.52 -8.48
CA GLY A 42 -16.00 -12.97 -8.47
C GLY A 42 -15.08 -13.45 -7.35
N ASP A 43 -14.67 -14.71 -7.43
CA ASP A 43 -13.85 -15.34 -6.40
C ASP A 43 -12.40 -14.84 -6.42
N GLY A 44 -11.85 -14.58 -5.24
CA GLY A 44 -10.45 -14.22 -5.10
C GLY A 44 -10.18 -13.36 -3.86
N PRO A 45 -8.89 -13.15 -3.54
CA PRO A 45 -8.52 -12.30 -2.42
C PRO A 45 -8.70 -10.83 -2.76
N HIS A 46 -9.31 -10.08 -1.85
CA HIS A 46 -9.29 -8.62 -1.85
C HIS A 46 -8.22 -8.11 -0.88
N TYR A 47 -7.43 -7.14 -1.34
CA TYR A 47 -6.38 -6.52 -0.53
C TYR A 47 -6.69 -5.06 -0.30
N HIS A 48 -6.46 -4.60 0.93
CA HIS A 48 -6.53 -3.19 1.25
C HIS A 48 -5.15 -2.55 1.09
N HIS A 49 -5.06 -1.56 0.20
CA HIS A 49 -3.83 -0.81 -0.03
C HIS A 49 -3.53 0.12 1.13
N ILE A 50 -2.35 -0.01 1.73
CA ILE A 50 -1.87 0.94 2.73
C ILE A 50 -1.03 2.00 1.99
N GLY A 51 -1.36 3.27 2.23
CA GLY A 51 -0.71 4.44 1.62
C GLY A 51 0.73 4.72 2.10
N LEU A 52 1.51 3.67 2.37
CA LEU A 52 2.91 3.77 2.76
C LEU A 52 3.80 3.36 1.59
N TYR A 53 4.73 4.25 1.24
CA TYR A 53 5.56 4.10 0.06
C TYR A 53 7.05 4.24 0.39
N GLY A 54 7.85 3.32 -0.15
CA GLY A 54 9.30 3.46 -0.22
C GLY A 54 9.75 3.75 -1.65
N TYR A 55 10.51 4.83 -1.86
CA TYR A 55 11.05 5.23 -3.15
C TYR A 55 12.58 5.21 -3.15
N ARG A 56 13.15 4.78 -4.28
CA ARG A 56 14.53 5.16 -4.62
C ARG A 56 14.55 6.60 -5.09
N ARG A 57 15.61 7.33 -4.76
CA ARG A 57 15.78 8.75 -5.11
C ARG A 57 15.44 9.05 -6.58
N ASP A 58 16.02 8.31 -7.51
CA ASP A 58 15.84 8.58 -8.94
C ASP A 58 14.41 8.25 -9.41
N ALA A 59 13.76 7.26 -8.79
CA ALA A 59 12.36 6.93 -9.06
C ALA A 59 11.43 8.03 -8.54
N LEU A 60 11.68 8.57 -7.33
CA LEU A 60 10.92 9.68 -6.79
C LEU A 60 11.07 10.93 -7.66
N ARG A 61 12.31 11.30 -8.03
CA ARG A 61 12.58 12.44 -8.92
C ARG A 61 11.85 12.31 -10.26
N ARG A 62 11.81 11.10 -10.83
CA ARG A 62 11.02 10.83 -12.04
C ARG A 62 9.53 11.01 -11.77
N PHE A 63 8.99 10.38 -10.73
CA PHE A 63 7.55 10.39 -10.41
C PHE A 63 7.00 11.81 -10.22
N VAL A 64 7.69 12.65 -9.45
CA VAL A 64 7.24 14.03 -9.18
C VAL A 64 7.29 14.93 -10.42
N GLY A 65 8.11 14.59 -11.42
CA GLY A 65 8.15 15.27 -12.71
C GLY A 65 7.07 14.83 -13.69
N LEU A 66 6.31 13.76 -13.38
CA LEU A 66 5.25 13.26 -14.26
C LEU A 66 3.98 14.11 -14.14
N ARG A 67 3.38 14.40 -15.30
CA ARG A 67 2.04 14.99 -15.36
C ARG A 67 1.01 14.00 -14.79
N GLN A 68 -0.05 14.57 -14.22
CA GLN A 68 -1.18 13.80 -13.74
C GLN A 68 -1.81 12.98 -14.87
N GLY A 69 -1.94 11.66 -14.67
CA GLY A 69 -2.48 10.73 -15.65
C GLY A 69 -4.01 10.76 -15.74
N VAL A 70 -4.58 10.04 -16.72
CA VAL A 70 -6.03 9.96 -16.91
C VAL A 70 -6.65 9.12 -15.81
N LEU A 71 -6.03 7.98 -15.49
CA LEU A 71 -6.52 7.07 -14.45
C LEU A 71 -6.39 7.69 -13.07
N GLU A 72 -5.27 8.38 -12.77
CA GLU A 72 -5.12 9.14 -11.52
C GLU A 72 -6.28 10.14 -11.34
N LYS A 73 -6.65 10.90 -12.38
CA LYS A 73 -7.72 11.89 -12.27
C LYS A 73 -9.10 11.28 -12.02
N ARG A 74 -9.38 10.13 -12.65
CA ARG A 74 -10.66 9.41 -12.53
C ARG A 74 -10.80 8.71 -11.19
N GLU A 75 -9.76 8.01 -10.76
CA GLU A 75 -9.77 7.19 -9.54
C GLU A 75 -9.29 7.97 -8.31
N LYS A 76 -8.68 9.14 -8.47
CA LYS A 76 -8.02 9.88 -7.38
C LYS A 76 -6.95 9.03 -6.66
N LEU A 77 -6.18 8.27 -7.44
CA LEU A 77 -5.14 7.35 -6.97
C LEU A 77 -3.79 7.68 -7.64
N GLU A 78 -2.88 8.30 -6.89
CA GLU A 78 -1.58 8.80 -7.38
C GLU A 78 -0.66 7.70 -7.94
N GLN A 79 -0.77 6.47 -7.42
CA GLN A 79 0.05 5.34 -7.86
C GLN A 79 -0.27 4.92 -9.30
N LEU A 80 -1.47 5.25 -9.80
CA LEU A 80 -1.85 4.98 -11.19
C LEU A 80 -1.01 5.78 -12.17
N ARG A 81 -0.61 7.02 -11.83
CA ARG A 81 0.30 7.80 -12.68
C ARG A 81 1.65 7.12 -12.87
N ALA A 82 2.18 6.47 -11.84
CA ALA A 82 3.41 5.70 -11.95
C ALA A 82 3.22 4.53 -12.94
N LEU A 83 2.13 3.77 -12.80
CA LEU A 83 1.81 2.64 -13.67
C LEU A 83 1.55 3.07 -15.13
N GLU A 84 0.80 4.14 -15.35
CA GLU A 84 0.53 4.71 -16.68
C GLU A 84 1.83 5.11 -17.40
N ASN A 85 2.87 5.51 -16.66
CA ASN A 85 4.17 5.89 -17.20
C ASN A 85 5.20 4.75 -17.16
N GLY A 86 4.75 3.50 -17.03
CA GLY A 86 5.61 2.31 -17.09
C GLY A 86 6.57 2.16 -15.89
N MET A 87 6.30 2.84 -14.78
CA MET A 87 7.03 2.59 -13.54
C MET A 87 6.50 1.31 -12.91
N ARG A 88 7.42 0.47 -12.42
CA ARG A 88 7.07 -0.77 -11.74
C ARG A 88 6.62 -0.48 -10.32
N ILE A 89 5.51 -1.11 -9.91
CA ILE A 89 5.09 -1.19 -8.51
C ILE A 89 5.31 -2.58 -7.90
N ASP A 90 5.88 -2.65 -6.70
CA ASP A 90 6.17 -3.84 -5.90
C ASP A 90 5.47 -3.67 -4.53
N ALA A 91 4.71 -4.69 -4.14
CA ALA A 91 3.99 -4.76 -2.87
C ALA A 91 4.29 -6.06 -2.10
N ALA A 92 4.15 -5.98 -0.79
CA ALA A 92 4.27 -7.04 0.21
C ALA A 92 2.97 -7.09 1.02
N LEU A 93 2.60 -8.25 1.53
CA LEU A 93 1.45 -8.37 2.42
C LEU A 93 1.86 -8.15 3.88
N VAL A 94 0.98 -7.51 4.64
CA VAL A 94 1.10 -7.29 6.08
C VAL A 94 -0.21 -7.70 6.77
N ASP A 95 -0.11 -8.21 7.99
CA ASP A 95 -1.28 -8.73 8.71
C ASP A 95 -2.01 -7.65 9.53
N THR A 96 -1.50 -6.41 9.53
CA THR A 96 -2.04 -5.30 10.33
C THR A 96 -2.27 -4.07 9.48
N ILE A 97 -3.28 -3.29 9.87
CA ILE A 97 -3.54 -1.95 9.33
C ILE A 97 -3.06 -0.95 10.38
N PRO A 98 -2.19 0.02 10.03
CA PRO A 98 -1.75 1.05 10.97
C PRO A 98 -2.95 1.89 11.44
N LEU A 99 -2.94 2.30 12.71
CA LEU A 99 -3.89 3.29 13.21
C LEU A 99 -3.55 4.66 12.57
N GLY A 100 -4.46 5.19 11.76
CA GLY A 100 -4.46 6.60 11.38
C GLY A 100 -5.06 7.43 12.50
N VAL A 101 -4.47 8.59 12.79
CA VAL A 101 -4.99 9.53 13.81
C VAL A 101 -5.53 10.75 13.09
N ASP A 102 -6.82 10.71 12.77
CA ASP A 102 -7.49 11.78 12.02
C ASP A 102 -8.61 12.47 12.84
N THR A 103 -9.00 11.88 13.98
CA THR A 103 -10.02 12.44 14.89
C THR A 103 -9.53 12.51 16.34
N PRO A 104 -10.17 13.34 17.21
CA PRO A 104 -9.86 13.35 18.64
C PRO A 104 -9.97 11.96 19.30
N ALA A 105 -10.94 11.14 18.89
CA ALA A 105 -11.10 9.79 19.41
C ALA A 105 -9.94 8.85 19.01
N ASP A 106 -9.37 9.03 17.80
CA ASP A 106 -8.19 8.26 17.38
C ASP A 106 -6.96 8.67 18.18
N LEU A 107 -6.83 9.94 18.52
CA LEU A 107 -5.75 10.44 19.36
C LEU A 107 -5.81 9.83 20.77
N ASP A 108 -6.99 9.77 21.36
CA ASP A 108 -7.16 9.15 22.68
C ASP A 108 -6.81 7.66 22.64
N ARG A 109 -7.23 6.94 21.60
CA ARG A 109 -6.82 5.55 21.38
C ARG A 109 -5.31 5.39 21.24
N ALA A 110 -4.66 6.26 20.46
CA ALA A 110 -3.21 6.23 20.28
C ALA A 110 -2.47 6.47 21.60
N ARG A 111 -2.97 7.39 22.44
CA ARG A 111 -2.42 7.65 23.79
C ARG A 111 -2.50 6.42 24.67
N GLU A 112 -3.65 5.74 24.71
CA GLU A 112 -3.80 4.51 25.49
C GLU A 112 -2.81 3.43 25.06
N MET A 113 -2.56 3.28 23.75
CA MET A 113 -1.61 2.29 23.22
C MET A 113 -0.15 2.58 23.58
N LEU A 114 0.21 3.85 23.77
CA LEU A 114 1.57 4.28 24.07
C LEU A 114 1.86 4.37 25.58
N LYS A 115 0.86 4.13 26.44
CA LYS A 115 1.09 4.09 27.88
C LYS A 115 2.12 3.01 28.21
N PRO A 116 3.16 3.31 28.99
CA PRO A 116 4.09 2.29 29.45
C PRO A 116 3.32 1.22 30.23
N ALA A 117 3.73 -0.04 30.07
CA ALA A 117 3.21 -1.12 30.89
C ALA A 117 3.45 -0.80 32.38
N PRO A 118 2.51 -1.16 33.27
CA PRO A 118 2.63 -0.89 34.70
C PRO A 118 3.86 -1.54 35.33
#